data_AF-A0A380DZ64-F1
#
_entry.id   AF-A0A380DZ64-F1
#
_cell.length_a   1.000
_cell.length_b   1.000
_cell.length_c   1.000
_cell.angle_alpha   90.00
_cell.angle_beta   90.00
_cell.angle_gamma   90.00
#
_symmetry.space_group_name_H-M   'P 1'
#
loop_
_entity.id
_entity.type
_entity.pdbx_description
1 polymer ?
#
loop_
_entity_poly.entity_id
_entity_poly.type
_entity_poly.pdbx_seq_one_letter_code
_entity_poly.pdbx_strand_id
1 'polypeptide(L)'
;MSLPEYKIKSDNIKGNSEETSAVSKISYEIENANNNGLNDESIKRQIKKAQNNNRFPENLSYVRSYTDPKTGTTTSAFLNKDTGKVTLGMTGTNVHKDAILKQTFVFLLIKDI
;
A
#
# COMPACT_ATOMS: atom_id res chain seq x y z
N MET A 1 0.77 23.99 -10.02
CA MET A 1 -0.37 23.18 -9.53
C MET A 1 0.19 21.93 -8.89
N SER A 2 -0.06 21.68 -7.61
CA SER A 2 0.32 20.40 -6.98
C SER A 2 -0.57 19.29 -7.55
N LEU A 3 0.01 18.11 -7.81
CA LEU A 3 -0.78 16.92 -8.14
C LEU A 3 -1.75 16.64 -6.97
N PRO A 4 -2.98 16.19 -7.24
CA PRO A 4 -3.89 15.78 -6.18
C PRO A 4 -3.27 14.60 -5.42
N GLU A 5 -3.27 14.68 -4.09
CA GLU A 5 -2.80 13.60 -3.22
C GLU A 5 -3.59 12.31 -3.53
N TYR A 6 -2.88 11.18 -3.66
CA TYR A 6 -3.49 9.88 -3.91
C TYR A 6 -4.57 9.56 -2.86
N LYS A 7 -5.69 8.99 -3.32
CA LYS A 7 -6.81 8.61 -2.46
C LYS A 7 -6.91 7.09 -2.42
N ILE A 8 -6.71 6.53 -1.23
CA ILE A 8 -6.89 5.10 -0.95
C ILE A 8 -8.35 4.74 -1.19
N LYS A 9 -8.57 3.77 -2.07
CA LYS A 9 -9.92 3.26 -2.38
C LYS A 9 -10.26 2.11 -1.45
N SER A 10 -11.19 2.33 -0.53
CA SER A 10 -11.74 1.27 0.30
C SER A 10 -13.02 0.67 -0.29
N ASP A 11 -13.21 0.78 -1.61
CA ASP A 11 -14.39 0.27 -2.29
C ASP A 11 -14.43 -1.25 -2.16
N ASN A 12 -15.59 -1.83 -1.88
CA ASN A 12 -15.77 -3.27 -1.62
C ASN A 12 -15.12 -3.80 -0.33
N ILE A 13 -14.80 -2.91 0.61
CA ILE A 13 -14.53 -3.24 2.02
C ILE A 13 -15.63 -2.59 2.86
N LYS A 14 -16.10 -3.31 3.88
CA LYS A 14 -17.11 -2.87 4.86
C LYS A 14 -16.52 -2.96 6.27
N GLY A 15 -17.09 -2.26 7.24
CA GLY A 15 -16.65 -2.34 8.64
C GLY A 15 -16.76 -3.72 9.27
N ASN A 16 -17.62 -4.60 8.73
CA ASN A 16 -17.75 -5.99 9.14
C ASN A 16 -17.07 -6.99 8.18
N SER A 17 -16.18 -6.53 7.30
CA SER A 17 -15.40 -7.43 6.45
C SER A 17 -14.45 -8.27 7.31
N GLU A 18 -14.23 -9.52 6.90
CA GLU A 18 -13.23 -10.39 7.52
C GLU A 18 -11.83 -9.75 7.42
N GLU A 19 -11.07 -9.87 8.50
CA GLU A 19 -9.85 -9.09 8.74
C GLU A 19 -8.78 -9.32 7.67
N THR A 20 -8.46 -10.57 7.36
CA THR A 20 -7.39 -10.89 6.40
C THR A 20 -7.77 -10.47 4.97
N SER A 21 -9.03 -10.60 4.59
CA SER A 21 -9.56 -10.09 3.32
C SER A 21 -9.50 -8.57 3.23
N ALA A 22 -9.87 -7.87 4.31
CA ALA A 22 -9.78 -6.41 4.37
C ALA A 22 -8.33 -5.92 4.26
N VAL A 23 -7.41 -6.54 5.01
CA VAL A 23 -5.96 -6.25 4.95
C VAL A 23 -5.41 -6.53 3.55
N SER A 24 -5.75 -7.67 2.95
CA SER A 24 -5.31 -8.03 1.60
C SER A 24 -5.71 -6.97 0.56
N LYS A 25 -7.00 -6.58 0.56
CA LYS A 25 -7.52 -5.57 -0.38
C LYS A 25 -6.89 -4.19 -0.18
N ILE A 26 -6.85 -3.70 1.06
CA ILE A 26 -6.36 -2.34 1.32
C ILE A 26 -4.84 -2.22 1.08
N SER A 27 -4.08 -3.32 1.20
CA SER A 27 -2.63 -3.28 1.03
C SER A 27 -2.21 -2.92 -0.40
N TYR A 28 -3.00 -3.26 -1.42
CA TYR A 28 -2.74 -2.83 -2.80
C TYR A 28 -2.91 -1.33 -2.98
N GLU A 29 -3.88 -0.73 -2.28
CA GLU A 29 -4.09 0.72 -2.31
C GLU A 29 -3.01 1.47 -1.52
N ILE A 30 -2.45 0.83 -0.48
CA ILE A 30 -1.30 1.36 0.27
C ILE A 30 -0.02 1.30 -0.57
N GLU A 31 0.21 0.25 -1.35
CA GLU A 31 1.29 0.20 -2.34
C GLU A 31 1.18 1.37 -3.32
N ASN A 32 -0.01 1.60 -3.88
CA ASN A 32 -0.24 2.74 -4.76
C ASN A 32 -0.02 4.09 -4.04
N ALA A 33 -0.46 4.21 -2.78
CA ALA A 33 -0.23 5.41 -1.97
C ALA A 33 1.27 5.68 -1.76
N ASN A 34 2.04 4.65 -1.40
CA ASN A 34 3.50 4.75 -1.25
C ASN A 34 4.16 5.17 -2.57
N ASN A 35 3.77 4.56 -3.69
CA ASN A 35 4.28 4.91 -5.03
C ASN A 35 3.94 6.35 -5.46
N ASN A 36 2.87 6.92 -4.90
CA ASN A 36 2.49 8.33 -5.09
C ASN A 36 3.05 9.26 -4.00
N GLY A 37 3.96 8.78 -3.16
CA GLY A 37 4.69 9.60 -2.18
C GLY A 37 3.91 9.95 -0.92
N LEU A 38 2.84 9.22 -0.58
CA LEU A 38 2.14 9.43 0.67
C LEU A 38 2.97 8.93 1.86
N ASN A 39 2.95 9.70 2.95
CA ASN A 39 3.56 9.29 4.21
C ASN A 39 2.58 8.48 5.09
N ASP A 40 3.12 7.80 6.09
CA ASP A 40 2.36 6.95 7.02
C ASP A 40 1.19 7.73 7.69
N GLU A 41 1.37 9.01 7.99
CA GLU A 41 0.34 9.83 8.63
C GLU A 41 -0.86 10.08 7.70
N SER A 42 -0.62 10.36 6.42
CA SER A 42 -1.69 10.51 5.42
C SER A 42 -2.44 9.20 5.22
N ILE A 43 -1.72 8.09 5.08
CA ILE A 43 -2.32 6.76 4.95
C ILE A 43 -3.19 6.44 6.17
N LYS A 44 -2.66 6.66 7.38
CA LYS A 44 -3.38 6.45 8.64
C LYS A 44 -4.65 7.30 8.71
N ARG A 45 -4.59 8.57 8.30
CA ARG A 45 -5.74 9.48 8.25
C ARG A 45 -6.81 8.98 7.28
N GLN A 46 -6.41 8.51 6.10
CA GLN A 46 -7.36 7.97 5.11
C GLN A 46 -8.01 6.67 5.57
N ILE A 47 -7.26 5.76 6.20
CA ILE A 47 -7.80 4.51 6.77
C ILE A 47 -8.80 4.82 7.90
N LYS A 48 -8.47 5.75 8.81
CA LYS A 48 -9.41 6.22 9.84
C LYS A 48 -10.69 6.80 9.23
N LYS A 49 -10.57 7.57 8.15
CA LYS A 49 -11.74 8.09 7.43
C LYS A 49 -12.57 6.94 6.82
N ALA A 50 -11.94 5.89 6.29
CA ALA A 50 -12.66 4.72 5.79
C ALA A 50 -13.41 3.99 6.93
N GLN A 51 -12.80 3.85 8.10
CA GLN A 51 -13.43 3.28 9.30
C GLN A 51 -14.66 4.07 9.72
N ASN A 52 -14.53 5.40 9.86
CA ASN A 52 -15.65 6.29 10.21
C ASN A 52 -16.83 6.23 9.22
N ASN A 53 -16.58 5.81 7.98
CA ASN A 53 -17.59 5.64 6.94
C ASN A 53 -18.08 4.18 6.80
N ASN A 54 -17.75 3.30 7.77
CA ASN A 54 -18.07 1.87 7.75
C ASN A 54 -17.53 1.13 6.51
N ARG A 55 -16.37 1.58 6.00
CA ARG A 55 -15.69 1.02 4.81
C ARG A 55 -14.37 0.33 5.13
N PHE A 56 -14.07 0.10 6.41
CA PHE A 56 -12.92 -0.68 6.85
C PHE A 56 -13.16 -1.16 8.28
N PRO A 57 -12.69 -2.38 8.68
CA PRO A 57 -12.89 -2.87 10.04
C PRO A 57 -12.33 -1.93 11.11
N GLU A 58 -13.14 -1.61 12.12
CA GLU A 58 -12.77 -0.65 13.18
C GLU A 58 -11.73 -1.21 14.15
N ASN A 59 -11.64 -2.53 14.28
CA ASN A 59 -10.69 -3.19 15.15
C ASN A 59 -9.26 -3.22 14.58
N LEU A 60 -9.09 -3.05 13.26
CA LEU A 60 -7.78 -3.01 12.61
C LEU A 60 -7.21 -1.59 12.56
N SER A 61 -6.06 -1.35 13.19
CA SER A 61 -5.32 -0.09 13.09
C SER A 61 -4.13 -0.24 12.16
N TYR A 62 -4.03 0.61 11.14
CA TYR A 62 -2.78 0.75 10.39
C TYR A 62 -1.65 1.24 11.30
N VAL A 63 -0.48 0.61 11.14
CA VAL A 63 0.75 0.91 11.90
C VAL A 63 1.76 1.64 11.02
N ARG A 64 2.18 1.02 9.92
CA ARG A 64 3.21 1.49 8.97
C ARG A 64 3.13 0.67 7.69
N SER A 65 3.62 1.25 6.59
CA SER A 65 3.96 0.52 5.38
C SER A 65 5.37 0.82 4.91
N TYR A 66 5.95 -0.09 4.15
CA TYR A 66 7.24 0.09 3.51
C TYR A 66 7.26 -0.61 2.16
N THR A 67 7.76 0.08 1.14
CA THR A 67 8.01 -0.48 -0.19
C THR A 67 9.50 -0.67 -0.36
N ASP A 68 9.94 -1.91 -0.53
CA ASP A 68 11.34 -2.22 -0.84
C ASP A 68 11.64 -1.78 -2.29
N PRO A 69 12.52 -0.79 -2.52
CA PRO A 69 12.82 -0.30 -3.86
C PRO A 69 13.52 -1.33 -4.74
N LYS A 70 14.14 -2.38 -4.16
CA LYS A 70 14.82 -3.43 -4.93
C LYS A 70 13.83 -4.41 -5.56
N THR A 71 12.79 -4.78 -4.82
CA THR A 71 11.82 -5.80 -5.22
C THR A 71 10.49 -5.22 -5.70
N GLY A 72 10.20 -3.97 -5.35
CA GLY A 72 8.87 -3.35 -5.54
C GLY A 72 7.81 -3.93 -4.59
N THR A 73 8.20 -4.78 -3.63
CA THR A 73 7.27 -5.37 -2.68
C THR A 73 6.92 -4.35 -1.60
N THR A 74 5.62 -4.18 -1.36
CA THR A 74 5.10 -3.38 -0.26
C THR A 74 4.62 -4.28 0.88
N THR A 75 5.08 -4.02 2.09
CA THR A 75 4.54 -4.63 3.31
C THR A 75 3.80 -3.58 4.12
N SER A 76 2.56 -3.88 4.50
CA SER A 76 1.69 -3.04 5.32
C SER A 76 1.34 -3.77 6.61
N ALA A 77 1.51 -3.11 7.76
CA ALA A 77 1.24 -3.69 9.06
C ALA A 77 -0.06 -3.14 9.67
N PHE A 78 -0.92 -4.04 10.14
CA PHE A 78 -2.17 -3.74 10.82
C PHE A 78 -2.21 -4.41 12.18
N LEU A 79 -2.46 -3.63 13.23
CA LEU A 79 -2.70 -4.13 14.59
C LEU A 79 -4.19 -4.35 14.78
N ASN A 80 -4.59 -5.58 15.11
CA ASN A 80 -5.91 -5.85 15.65
C ASN A 80 -5.93 -5.42 17.13
N LYS A 81 -6.73 -4.39 17.44
CA LYS A 81 -6.83 -3.79 18.78
C LYS A 81 -7.53 -4.70 19.79
N ASP A 82 -8.33 -5.65 19.33
CA ASP A 82 -9.06 -6.57 20.21
C ASP A 82 -8.17 -7.73 20.67
N THR A 83 -7.26 -8.19 19.79
CA THR A 83 -6.44 -9.39 20.04
C THR A 83 -4.96 -9.08 20.30
N GLY A 84 -4.49 -7.86 19.98
CA GLY A 84 -3.08 -7.49 20.00
C GLY A 84 -2.24 -8.12 18.88
N LYS A 85 -2.86 -8.88 17.97
CA LYS A 85 -2.16 -9.53 16.85
C LYS A 85 -1.85 -8.53 15.75
N VAL A 86 -0.70 -8.70 15.11
CA VAL A 86 -0.30 -7.93 13.93
C VAL A 86 -0.48 -8.80 12.69
N THR A 87 -1.23 -8.28 11.72
CA THR A 87 -1.39 -8.87 10.39
C THR A 87 -0.55 -8.08 9.39
N LEU A 88 0.26 -8.78 8.60
CA LEU A 88 1.06 -8.18 7.54
C LEU A 88 0.37 -8.44 6.20
N GLY A 89 -0.03 -7.37 5.54
CA GLY A 89 -0.45 -7.40 4.14
C GLY A 89 0.78 -7.19 3.26
N MET A 90 1.14 -8.20 2.47
CA MET A 90 2.23 -8.11 1.51
C MET A 90 1.64 -8.02 0.12
N THR A 91 1.94 -6.93 -0.58
CA THR A 91 1.63 -6.78 -2.00
C THR A 91 2.90 -6.57 -2.76
N GLY A 92 2.81 -6.85 -4.05
CA GLY A 92 3.92 -6.74 -4.95
C GLY A 92 3.52 -7.30 -6.30
N THR A 93 4.45 -7.18 -7.23
CA THR A 93 4.34 -7.53 -8.66
C THR A 93 3.99 -6.37 -9.59
N ASN A 94 4.45 -5.14 -9.29
CA ASN A 94 4.53 -4.08 -10.30
C ASN A 94 5.97 -3.61 -10.49
N VAL A 95 6.77 -4.44 -11.18
CA VAL A 95 7.82 -3.92 -12.09
C VAL A 95 7.14 -3.13 -13.21
N HIS A 96 6.47 -2.03 -12.85
CA HIS A 96 5.91 -1.08 -13.80
C HIS A 96 7.10 -0.43 -14.50
N LYS A 97 7.32 -0.82 -15.77
CA LYS A 97 8.08 -0.19 -16.85
C LYS A 97 9.46 0.42 -16.54
N ASP A 98 9.64 1.19 -15.48
CA ASP A 98 10.88 1.89 -15.10
C ASP A 98 12.00 0.94 -14.68
N ALA A 99 11.70 -0.16 -13.97
CA ALA A 99 12.70 -1.18 -13.67
C ALA A 99 13.19 -1.90 -14.95
N ILE A 100 12.27 -2.18 -15.88
CA ILE A 100 12.60 -2.73 -17.20
C ILE A 100 13.37 -1.70 -18.03
N LEU A 101 12.91 -0.45 -18.12
CA LEU A 101 13.59 0.64 -18.83
C LEU A 101 14.99 0.87 -18.28
N LYS A 102 15.19 0.92 -16.96
CA LYS A 102 16.50 1.12 -16.35
C LYS A 102 17.44 -0.05 -16.63
N GLN A 103 16.94 -1.28 -16.59
CA GLN A 103 17.73 -2.47 -16.93
C GLN A 103 18.02 -2.56 -18.44
N THR A 104 17.07 -2.18 -19.30
CA THR A 104 17.23 -2.09 -20.75
C THR A 104 18.20 -0.97 -21.15
N PHE A 105 18.16 0.20 -20.50
CA PHE A 105 19.10 1.31 -20.73
C PHE A 105 20.52 0.96 -20.30
N VAL A 106 20.69 0.32 -19.14
CA VAL A 106 22.00 -0.20 -18.71
C VAL A 106 22.52 -1.24 -19.71
N PHE A 107 21.67 -2.14 -20.20
CA PHE A 107 22.05 -3.14 -21.19
C PHE A 107 22.38 -2.54 -22.57
N LEU A 108 21.70 -1.48 -22.99
CA LEU A 108 22.00 -0.76 -24.24
C LEU A 108 23.35 -0.03 -24.15
N LEU A 109 23.65 0.64 -23.03
CA LEU A 109 24.89 1.40 -22.83
C LEU A 109 26.16 0.52 -22.78
N ILE A 110 26.02 -0.77 -22.46
CA ILE A 110 27.16 -1.72 -22.39
C ILE A 110 27.45 -2.35 -23.76
N LYS A 111 26.53 -2.26 -24.74
CA LYS A 111 26.76 -2.80 -26.10
C LYS A 111 27.55 -1.87 -27.02
N ASP A 112 27.73 -0.61 -26.63
CA ASP A 112 28.45 0.41 -27.39
C ASP A 112 29.88 0.70 -26.83
N ILE A 113 30.42 -0.21 -26.01
CA ILE A 113 31.84 -0.25 -25.55
C ILE A 113 32.47 -1.54 -26.07
#